data_AF-A0A2E5DYD7-F1
#
_entry.id   AF-A0A2E5DYD7-F1
#
_cell.length_a   1.000
_cell.length_b   1.000
_cell.length_c   1.000
_cell.angle_alpha   90.00
_cell.angle_beta   90.00
_cell.angle_gamma   90.00
#
_symmetry.space_group_name_H-M   'P 1'
#
loop_
_entity.id
_entity.type
_entity.pdbx_description
1 polymer ?
#
loop_
_entity_poly.entity_id
_entity_poly.type
_entity_poly.pdbx_seq_one_letter_code
_entity_poly.pdbx_strand_id
1 'polypeptide(L)'
;MLLAALALQTMAQTMAIAETARLTSMFGTEVNIASGEFAEILNSPGKVFSAEDMAHVDSTLQAQGLTTSGHISIMLAETGAGLSLITLMDGVDTPTPPGEETRVGMTSFVPTTSTWQYNIDAGGTFDSFPIGDQVVLSGAFLWDSGVNNEVFAISNLADLDVGTLVLNSILSGGLTPNQTIQILTSNAGNWSVAATFDFEATKDNKTLMQYFDFEITAIPAPATLCMLALAGTGRRRRR
;
A
#
# COMPACT_ATOMS: atom_id res chain seq x y z
N MET A 1 38.47 48.22 -8.12
CA MET A 1 37.92 47.46 -9.28
C MET A 1 38.51 46.05 -9.16
N LEU A 2 37.78 44.95 -8.99
CA LEU A 2 36.38 44.63 -9.25
C LEU A 2 35.93 43.58 -8.21
N LEU A 3 34.64 43.63 -7.86
CA LEU A 3 33.80 42.62 -7.20
C LEU A 3 33.99 41.20 -7.78
N ALA A 4 34.07 40.12 -6.97
CA ALA A 4 33.01 39.37 -6.27
C ALA A 4 32.07 38.58 -7.20
N ALA A 5 32.06 37.25 -7.05
CA ALA A 5 30.87 36.37 -7.16
C ALA A 5 31.28 34.91 -6.89
N LEU A 6 31.35 34.52 -5.62
CA LEU A 6 31.35 33.11 -5.22
C LEU A 6 29.89 32.62 -5.29
N ALA A 7 29.56 31.83 -6.31
CA ALA A 7 28.24 31.26 -6.47
C ALA A 7 27.99 30.19 -5.39
N LEU A 8 27.24 30.57 -4.37
CA LEU A 8 26.67 29.66 -3.40
C LEU A 8 25.55 28.88 -4.10
N GLN A 9 25.84 27.68 -4.60
CA GLN A 9 24.81 26.72 -5.02
C GLN A 9 24.07 26.25 -3.76
N THR A 10 22.98 26.90 -3.43
CA THR A 10 21.97 26.36 -2.52
C THR A 10 21.32 25.17 -3.22
N MET A 11 21.77 23.95 -2.88
CA MET A 11 20.97 22.75 -3.08
C MET A 11 19.71 22.92 -2.23
N ALA A 12 18.63 23.39 -2.86
CA ALA A 12 17.30 23.20 -2.32
C ALA A 12 17.03 21.70 -2.40
N GLN A 13 17.35 20.97 -1.31
CA GLN A 13 16.70 19.70 -1.05
C GLN A 13 15.23 20.04 -0.86
N THR A 14 14.44 19.85 -1.92
CA THR A 14 12.99 19.80 -1.80
C THR A 14 12.72 18.68 -0.82
N MET A 15 12.42 19.03 0.42
CA MET A 15 12.02 18.04 1.40
C MET A 15 10.70 17.47 0.92
N ALA A 16 10.74 16.24 0.42
CA ALA A 16 9.54 15.49 0.10
C ALA A 16 8.66 15.46 1.36
N ILE A 17 7.42 15.89 1.22
CA ILE A 17 6.38 15.58 2.20
C ILE A 17 6.18 14.07 2.04
N ALA A 18 6.56 13.30 3.05
CA ALA A 18 6.26 11.88 3.05
C ALA A 18 4.79 11.74 3.41
N GLU A 19 3.96 11.34 2.44
CA GLU A 19 2.59 10.97 2.72
C GLU A 19 2.59 9.68 3.53
N THR A 20 1.70 9.60 4.51
CA THR A 20 1.60 8.44 5.39
C THR A 20 0.17 7.94 5.41
N ALA A 21 0.00 6.65 5.68
CA ALA A 21 -1.31 6.08 5.97
C ALA A 21 -1.30 5.51 7.38
N ARG A 22 -2.39 5.73 8.11
CA ARG A 22 -2.69 4.98 9.32
C ARG A 22 -3.58 3.82 8.94
N LEU A 23 -3.13 2.60 9.24
CA LEU A 23 -3.90 1.37 9.10
C LEU A 23 -4.35 0.89 10.48
N THR A 24 -5.65 0.69 10.67
CA THR A 24 -6.22 0.16 11.91
C THR A 24 -6.79 -1.22 11.65
N SER A 25 -6.21 -2.23 12.29
CA SER A 25 -6.61 -3.64 12.13
C SER A 25 -7.93 -3.97 12.82
N MET A 26 -8.45 -5.17 12.56
CA MET A 26 -9.68 -5.69 13.17
C MET A 26 -9.75 -5.56 14.70
N PHE A 27 -8.62 -5.70 15.38
CA PHE A 27 -8.54 -5.63 16.84
C PHE A 27 -8.00 -4.29 17.35
N GLY A 28 -8.02 -3.27 16.50
CA GLY A 28 -7.61 -1.91 16.86
C GLY A 28 -6.10 -1.71 16.93
N THR A 29 -5.29 -2.61 16.34
CA THR A 29 -3.84 -2.36 16.21
C THR A 29 -3.63 -1.31 15.13
N GLU A 30 -3.07 -0.17 15.52
CA GLU A 30 -2.73 0.91 14.59
C GLU A 30 -1.29 0.75 14.08
N VAL A 31 -1.11 0.87 12.78
CA VAL A 31 0.19 0.84 12.09
C VAL A 31 0.27 2.06 11.19
N ASN A 32 1.29 2.90 11.41
CA ASN A 32 1.56 4.03 10.52
C ASN A 32 2.59 3.60 9.49
N ILE A 33 2.25 3.74 8.21
CA ILE A 33 3.15 3.48 7.10
C ILE A 33 3.47 4.78 6.37
N ALA A 34 4.74 4.94 6.02
CA ALA A 34 5.19 6.03 5.17
C ALA A 34 5.28 5.54 3.73
N SER A 35 4.92 6.44 2.82
CA SER A 35 4.95 6.18 1.38
C SER A 35 6.37 5.95 0.88
N GLY A 36 6.53 4.94 0.02
CA GLY A 36 7.70 4.82 -0.84
C GLY A 36 7.46 5.40 -2.22
N GLU A 37 8.45 5.28 -3.10
CA GLU A 37 8.38 5.79 -4.47
C GLU A 37 8.44 4.64 -5.46
N PHE A 38 7.45 4.59 -6.35
CA PHE A 38 7.41 3.77 -7.55
C PHE A 38 6.87 4.62 -8.71
N ALA A 39 7.48 5.77 -9.00
CA ALA A 39 6.98 6.72 -9.99
C ALA A 39 6.83 6.14 -11.42
N GLU A 40 7.52 5.02 -11.70
CA GLU A 40 7.52 4.36 -13.01
C GLU A 40 6.34 3.39 -13.20
N ILE A 41 5.67 2.96 -12.11
CA ILE A 41 4.54 2.03 -12.20
C ILE A 41 3.19 2.76 -12.30
N LEU A 42 2.18 2.06 -12.81
CA LEU A 42 0.79 2.56 -12.88
C LEU A 42 0.62 3.86 -13.69
N ASN A 43 1.58 4.16 -14.57
CA ASN A 43 1.55 5.31 -15.48
C ASN A 43 0.50 5.19 -16.59
N SER A 44 -0.03 3.98 -16.82
CA SER A 44 -1.01 3.76 -17.88
C SER A 44 -2.43 4.11 -17.41
N PRO A 45 -3.27 4.73 -18.27
CA PRO A 45 -4.64 5.09 -17.92
C PRO A 45 -5.61 3.89 -17.85
N GLY A 46 -5.09 2.66 -17.89
CA GLY A 46 -5.87 1.43 -17.83
C GLY A 46 -6.16 0.97 -16.40
N LYS A 47 -7.10 0.03 -16.26
CA LYS A 47 -7.41 -0.66 -14.99
C LYS A 47 -6.58 -1.93 -14.79
N VAL A 48 -5.69 -2.24 -15.72
CA VAL A 48 -4.85 -3.43 -15.68
C VAL A 48 -3.52 -3.05 -15.05
N PHE A 49 -3.15 -3.73 -13.98
CA PHE A 49 -1.81 -3.67 -13.41
C PHE A 49 -0.91 -4.55 -14.27
N SER A 50 0.13 -3.99 -14.88
CA SER A 50 0.93 -4.72 -15.86
C SER A 50 1.90 -5.70 -15.21
N ALA A 51 2.23 -6.79 -15.91
CA ALA A 51 3.24 -7.75 -15.44
C ALA A 51 4.63 -7.12 -15.26
N GLU A 52 4.95 -6.10 -16.05
CA GLU A 52 6.19 -5.33 -15.90
C GLU A 52 6.21 -4.52 -14.60
N ASP A 53 5.12 -3.80 -14.31
CA ASP A 53 4.97 -3.07 -13.05
C ASP A 53 5.07 -4.00 -11.84
N MET A 54 4.46 -5.18 -11.92
CA MET A 54 4.51 -6.18 -10.83
C MET A 54 5.93 -6.68 -10.61
N ALA A 55 6.63 -7.06 -11.68
CA ALA A 55 8.02 -7.49 -11.62
C ALA A 55 8.93 -6.39 -11.07
N HIS A 56 8.65 -5.13 -11.39
CA HIS A 56 9.38 -3.98 -10.86
C HIS A 56 9.18 -3.82 -9.34
N VAL A 57 7.94 -3.88 -8.86
CA VAL A 57 7.63 -3.84 -7.43
C VAL A 57 8.31 -4.99 -6.70
N ASP A 58 8.12 -6.21 -7.17
CA ASP A 58 8.65 -7.43 -6.55
C ASP A 58 10.19 -7.43 -6.50
N SER A 59 10.84 -7.16 -7.64
CA SER A 59 12.31 -7.08 -7.69
C SER A 59 12.89 -5.98 -6.80
N THR A 60 12.18 -4.84 -6.63
CA THR A 60 12.60 -3.77 -5.71
C THR A 60 12.54 -4.22 -4.26
N LEU A 61 11.44 -4.86 -3.85
CA LEU A 61 11.28 -5.37 -2.49
C LEU A 61 12.31 -6.47 -2.18
N GLN A 62 12.50 -7.41 -3.11
CA GLN A 62 13.48 -8.49 -2.98
C GLN A 62 14.92 -7.97 -2.94
N ALA A 63 15.27 -6.97 -3.76
CA ALA A 63 16.60 -6.35 -3.74
C ALA A 63 16.93 -5.69 -2.39
N GLN A 64 15.90 -5.31 -1.63
CA GLN A 64 16.01 -4.76 -0.27
C GLN A 64 15.89 -5.83 0.83
N GLY A 65 15.81 -7.11 0.45
CA GLY A 65 15.80 -8.25 1.37
C GLY A 65 14.43 -8.59 1.96
N LEU A 66 13.34 -8.09 1.36
CA LEU A 66 11.98 -8.46 1.75
C LEU A 66 11.54 -9.72 1.01
N THR A 67 11.00 -10.67 1.76
CA THR A 67 10.35 -11.86 1.21
C THR A 67 8.87 -11.55 1.00
N THR A 68 8.42 -11.56 -0.25
CA THR A 68 7.00 -11.38 -0.63
C THR A 68 6.30 -12.72 -0.79
N SER A 69 7.00 -13.76 -1.25
CA SER A 69 6.44 -15.10 -1.42
C SER A 69 5.84 -15.65 -0.12
N GLY A 70 4.63 -16.17 -0.23
CA GLY A 70 3.81 -16.63 0.86
C GLY A 70 3.15 -15.51 1.68
N HIS A 71 3.18 -14.26 1.22
CA HIS A 71 2.62 -13.12 1.94
C HIS A 71 1.69 -12.24 1.10
N ILE A 72 0.67 -11.71 1.77
CA ILE A 72 -0.11 -10.56 1.30
C ILE A 72 0.60 -9.30 1.78
N SER A 73 1.24 -8.57 0.87
CA SER A 73 2.02 -7.37 1.19
C SER A 73 1.20 -6.12 0.89
N ILE A 74 0.90 -5.32 1.92
CA ILE A 74 0.17 -4.06 1.79
C ILE A 74 1.15 -2.90 2.00
N MET A 75 1.19 -1.96 1.07
CA MET A 75 2.12 -0.83 1.08
C MET A 75 1.50 0.45 0.52
N LEU A 76 1.99 1.59 0.96
CA LEU A 76 1.63 2.90 0.41
C LEU A 76 2.77 3.40 -0.47
N ALA A 77 2.49 3.78 -1.71
CA ALA A 77 3.51 4.24 -2.64
C ALA A 77 3.03 5.40 -3.51
N GLU A 78 3.94 6.31 -3.81
CA GLU A 78 3.76 7.31 -4.86
C GLU A 78 4.02 6.68 -6.22
N THR A 79 3.02 6.74 -7.10
CA THR A 79 3.07 6.09 -8.43
C THR A 79 2.73 7.08 -9.54
N GLY A 80 2.78 6.62 -10.79
CA GLY A 80 2.27 7.36 -11.95
C GLY A 80 0.80 7.79 -11.84
N ALA A 81 0.00 7.05 -11.07
CA ALA A 81 -1.41 7.35 -10.79
C ALA A 81 -1.62 8.16 -9.50
N GLY A 82 -0.54 8.71 -8.92
CA GLY A 82 -0.52 9.38 -7.62
C GLY A 82 -0.34 8.40 -6.46
N LEU A 83 -0.62 8.87 -5.24
CA LEU A 83 -0.52 8.06 -4.03
C LEU A 83 -1.44 6.85 -4.13
N SER A 84 -0.88 5.67 -3.88
CA SER A 84 -1.54 4.40 -4.08
C SER A 84 -1.32 3.46 -2.90
N LEU A 85 -2.41 2.85 -2.43
CA LEU A 85 -2.37 1.70 -1.52
C LEU A 85 -2.35 0.43 -2.38
N ILE A 86 -1.22 -0.26 -2.37
CA ILE A 86 -0.96 -1.46 -3.18
C ILE A 86 -1.00 -2.69 -2.28
N THR A 87 -1.76 -3.69 -2.70
CA THR A 87 -1.86 -5.02 -2.09
C THR A 87 -1.31 -6.04 -3.08
N LEU A 88 -0.13 -6.58 -2.80
CA LEU A 88 0.50 -7.67 -3.54
C LEU A 88 0.16 -8.99 -2.87
N MET A 89 -0.34 -9.95 -3.63
CA MET A 89 -0.68 -11.31 -3.23
C MET A 89 0.30 -12.24 -3.93
N ASP A 90 1.35 -12.61 -3.21
CA ASP A 90 2.42 -13.47 -3.69
C ASP A 90 2.32 -14.81 -2.93
N GLY A 91 1.74 -15.81 -3.60
CA GLY A 91 1.46 -17.10 -3.01
C GLY A 91 2.70 -17.98 -2.84
N VAL A 92 2.48 -19.30 -2.81
CA VAL A 92 3.55 -20.29 -2.67
C VAL A 92 3.62 -21.18 -3.91
N ASP A 93 4.83 -21.62 -4.27
CA ASP A 93 5.06 -22.51 -5.41
C ASP A 93 4.31 -23.86 -5.28
N THR A 94 4.01 -24.27 -4.04
CA THR A 94 3.32 -25.53 -3.74
C THR A 94 2.20 -25.30 -2.73
N PRO A 95 0.92 -25.25 -3.15
CA PRO A 95 -0.22 -25.23 -2.25
C PRO A 95 -0.16 -26.40 -1.26
N THR A 96 -0.56 -26.15 -0.02
CA THR A 96 -0.68 -27.17 1.02
C THR A 96 -2.10 -27.18 1.57
N PRO A 97 -2.91 -28.22 1.29
CA PRO A 97 -2.58 -29.46 0.58
C PRO A 97 -2.52 -29.30 -0.96
N PRO A 98 -1.72 -30.13 -1.66
CA PRO A 98 -1.61 -30.05 -3.13
C PRO A 98 -2.95 -30.29 -3.84
N GLY A 99 -3.28 -29.45 -4.82
CA GLY A 99 -4.46 -29.60 -5.67
C GLY A 99 -5.72 -28.88 -5.19
N GLU A 100 -5.65 -28.16 -4.06
CA GLU A 100 -6.69 -27.20 -3.67
C GLU A 100 -6.36 -25.80 -4.19
N GLU A 101 -7.31 -25.16 -4.87
CA GLU A 101 -7.19 -23.74 -5.24
C GLU A 101 -7.47 -22.88 -4.01
N THR A 102 -6.51 -22.05 -3.62
CA THR A 102 -6.73 -21.03 -2.60
C THR A 102 -7.01 -19.69 -3.22
N ARG A 103 -8.07 -19.03 -2.73
CA ARG A 103 -8.47 -17.70 -3.19
C ARG A 103 -8.57 -16.74 -2.04
N VAL A 104 -7.98 -15.56 -2.23
CA VAL A 104 -8.12 -14.40 -1.36
C VAL A 104 -9.22 -13.52 -1.91
N GLY A 105 -10.34 -13.47 -1.21
CA GLY A 105 -11.35 -12.45 -1.40
C GLY A 105 -10.84 -11.12 -0.88
N MET A 106 -11.12 -10.06 -1.61
CA MET A 106 -10.83 -8.70 -1.22
C MET A 106 -12.05 -7.83 -1.46
N THR A 107 -12.42 -7.04 -0.47
CA THR A 107 -13.45 -6.02 -0.61
C THR A 107 -12.94 -4.72 -0.03
N SER A 108 -13.07 -3.62 -0.77
CA SER A 108 -12.66 -2.30 -0.32
C SER A 108 -13.74 -1.28 -0.55
N PHE A 109 -13.90 -0.37 0.40
CA PHE A 109 -14.78 0.80 0.30
C PHE A 109 -13.88 2.03 0.20
N VAL A 110 -13.97 2.75 -0.91
CA VAL A 110 -13.09 3.89 -1.20
C VAL A 110 -13.89 5.10 -1.66
N PRO A 111 -13.33 6.32 -1.57
CA PRO A 111 -13.94 7.51 -2.14
C PRO A 111 -14.20 7.37 -3.65
N THR A 112 -15.24 8.03 -4.15
CA THR A 112 -15.54 8.09 -5.61
C THR A 112 -14.48 8.80 -6.44
N THR A 113 -13.56 9.52 -5.80
CA THR A 113 -12.40 10.17 -6.42
C THR A 113 -11.23 9.23 -6.66
N SER A 114 -11.19 8.07 -5.99
CA SER A 114 -10.12 7.10 -6.12
C SER A 114 -10.19 6.37 -7.47
N THR A 115 -9.03 5.95 -7.95
CA THR A 115 -8.89 5.07 -9.12
C THR A 115 -8.38 3.72 -8.67
N TRP A 116 -8.44 2.70 -9.53
CA TRP A 116 -7.97 1.38 -9.17
C TRP A 116 -7.43 0.61 -10.37
N GLN A 117 -6.43 -0.22 -10.08
CA GLN A 117 -5.82 -1.15 -11.01
C GLN A 117 -5.70 -2.53 -10.37
N TYR A 118 -5.81 -3.57 -11.19
CA TYR A 118 -5.72 -4.95 -10.73
C TYR A 118 -5.17 -5.83 -11.86
N ASN A 119 -4.65 -7.00 -11.50
CA ASN A 119 -4.50 -8.11 -12.44
C ASN A 119 -5.35 -9.30 -11.97
N ILE A 120 -5.81 -10.12 -12.91
CA ILE A 120 -6.57 -11.35 -12.65
C ILE A 120 -6.11 -12.45 -13.61
N ASP A 121 -4.82 -12.47 -13.92
CA ASP A 121 -4.23 -13.30 -14.98
C ASP A 121 -4.35 -14.82 -14.72
N ALA A 122 -4.77 -15.21 -13.52
CA ALA A 122 -4.92 -16.61 -13.10
C ALA A 122 -6.38 -17.02 -12.80
N GLY A 123 -7.36 -16.35 -13.43
CA GLY A 123 -8.77 -16.72 -13.30
C GLY A 123 -9.42 -16.16 -12.03
N GLY A 124 -8.91 -15.04 -11.52
CA GLY A 124 -9.58 -14.20 -10.55
C GLY A 124 -10.81 -13.51 -11.11
N THR A 125 -11.56 -12.83 -10.24
CA THR A 125 -12.70 -11.99 -10.63
C THR A 125 -12.57 -10.62 -10.00
N PHE A 126 -13.06 -9.59 -10.67
CA PHE A 126 -13.10 -8.25 -10.13
C PHE A 126 -14.38 -7.54 -10.59
N ASP A 127 -15.03 -6.84 -9.67
CA ASP A 127 -16.17 -5.98 -9.94
C ASP A 127 -16.06 -4.69 -9.12
N SER A 128 -16.68 -3.63 -9.64
CA SER A 128 -16.73 -2.32 -9.00
C SER A 128 -18.10 -1.72 -9.18
N PHE A 129 -18.72 -1.28 -8.09
CA PHE A 129 -20.03 -0.63 -8.15
C PHE A 129 -20.12 0.54 -7.17
N PRO A 130 -20.73 1.66 -7.59
CA PRO A 130 -20.90 2.81 -6.71
C PRO A 130 -21.97 2.56 -5.65
N ILE A 131 -21.73 3.02 -4.42
CA ILE A 131 -22.71 3.07 -3.34
C ILE A 131 -22.62 4.45 -2.68
N GLY A 132 -23.61 5.31 -2.95
CA GLY A 132 -23.63 6.66 -2.39
C GLY A 132 -22.44 7.49 -2.87
N ASP A 133 -21.62 7.94 -1.94
CA ASP A 133 -20.39 8.71 -2.14
C ASP A 133 -19.12 7.85 -2.20
N GLN A 134 -19.28 6.52 -2.10
CA GLN A 134 -18.20 5.54 -2.14
C GLN A 134 -18.30 4.63 -3.37
N VAL A 135 -17.20 3.96 -3.68
CA VAL A 135 -17.16 2.83 -4.60
C VAL A 135 -16.77 1.59 -3.82
N VAL A 136 -17.51 0.51 -4.05
CA VAL A 136 -17.12 -0.82 -3.57
C VAL A 136 -16.30 -1.48 -4.65
N LEU A 137 -15.09 -1.91 -4.28
CA LEU A 137 -14.19 -2.69 -5.10
C LEU A 137 -14.17 -4.10 -4.54
N SER A 138 -14.60 -5.09 -5.32
CA SER A 138 -14.69 -6.47 -4.88
C SER A 138 -13.95 -7.38 -5.84
N GLY A 139 -13.01 -8.15 -5.33
CA GLY A 139 -12.21 -9.08 -6.12
C GLY A 139 -12.05 -10.42 -5.42
N ALA A 140 -11.77 -11.45 -6.21
CA ALA A 140 -11.31 -12.74 -5.75
C ALA A 140 -10.05 -13.09 -6.53
N PHE A 141 -8.96 -13.20 -5.79
CA PHE A 141 -7.61 -13.33 -6.29
C PHE A 141 -7.10 -14.74 -6.02
N LEU A 142 -6.47 -15.39 -7.00
CA LEU A 142 -5.87 -16.71 -6.83
C LEU A 142 -4.54 -16.57 -6.08
N TRP A 143 -4.46 -17.21 -4.91
CA TRP A 143 -3.27 -17.21 -4.07
C TRP A 143 -2.12 -17.94 -4.75
N ASP A 144 -2.35 -19.17 -5.21
CA ASP A 144 -1.34 -20.02 -5.85
C ASP A 144 -1.54 -20.06 -7.36
N SER A 145 -1.30 -18.93 -8.02
CA SER A 145 -1.52 -18.81 -9.47
C SER A 145 -0.56 -19.63 -10.32
N GLY A 146 0.64 -19.94 -9.79
CA GLY A 146 1.71 -20.67 -10.49
C GLY A 146 2.27 -19.97 -11.73
N VAL A 147 1.82 -18.75 -12.05
CA VAL A 147 2.18 -18.05 -13.29
C VAL A 147 2.68 -16.62 -13.04
N ASN A 148 2.16 -15.88 -12.05
CA ASN A 148 2.65 -14.57 -11.56
C ASN A 148 1.85 -14.11 -10.32
N ASN A 149 2.44 -13.25 -9.48
CA ASN A 149 1.76 -12.61 -8.35
C ASN A 149 0.46 -11.92 -8.78
N GLU A 150 -0.52 -11.89 -7.88
CA GLU A 150 -1.72 -11.08 -8.07
C GLU A 150 -1.59 -9.76 -7.30
N VAL A 151 -2.18 -8.70 -7.81
CA VAL A 151 -2.00 -7.35 -7.29
C VAL A 151 -3.27 -6.56 -7.48
N PHE A 152 -3.50 -5.69 -6.51
CA PHE A 152 -4.54 -4.69 -6.54
C PHE A 152 -3.99 -3.38 -5.99
N ALA A 153 -4.32 -2.27 -6.64
CA ALA A 153 -3.95 -0.94 -6.21
C ALA A 153 -5.17 -0.03 -6.19
N ILE A 154 -5.32 0.70 -5.09
CA ILE A 154 -6.21 1.87 -4.99
C ILE A 154 -5.33 3.09 -5.13
N SER A 155 -5.56 3.89 -6.15
CA SER A 155 -4.70 5.01 -6.56
C SER A 155 -5.45 6.33 -6.53
N ASN A 156 -4.73 7.44 -6.73
CA ASN A 156 -5.25 8.81 -6.61
C ASN A 156 -5.86 9.05 -5.22
N LEU A 157 -5.19 8.55 -4.18
CA LEU A 157 -5.54 8.82 -2.79
C LEU A 157 -5.03 10.22 -2.41
N ALA A 158 -5.84 10.98 -1.69
CA ALA A 158 -5.53 12.32 -1.23
C ALA A 158 -5.47 12.39 0.31
N ASP A 159 -4.89 13.48 0.83
CA ASP A 159 -4.91 13.77 2.27
C ASP A 159 -6.35 13.74 2.82
N LEU A 160 -6.53 13.07 3.96
CA LEU A 160 -7.80 12.80 4.62
C LEU A 160 -8.73 11.82 3.90
N ASP A 161 -8.29 11.19 2.80
CA ASP A 161 -9.05 10.07 2.24
C ASP A 161 -9.06 8.91 3.23
N VAL A 162 -10.26 8.34 3.39
CA VAL A 162 -10.51 7.19 4.25
C VAL A 162 -11.11 6.06 3.45
N GLY A 163 -10.77 4.85 3.81
CA GLY A 163 -11.37 3.66 3.22
C GLY A 163 -11.15 2.44 4.06
N THR A 164 -11.63 1.31 3.55
CA THR A 164 -11.48 0.03 4.22
C THR A 164 -10.93 -1.01 3.25
N LEU A 165 -10.19 -1.98 3.77
CA LEU A 165 -9.69 -3.13 3.05
C LEU A 165 -10.03 -4.37 3.88
N VAL A 166 -10.91 -5.21 3.33
CA VAL A 166 -11.29 -6.49 3.91
C VAL A 166 -10.69 -7.59 3.07
N LEU A 167 -9.94 -8.48 3.72
CA LEU A 167 -9.37 -9.67 3.13
C LEU A 167 -10.07 -10.89 3.74
N ASN A 168 -10.42 -11.88 2.92
CA ASN A 168 -11.02 -13.11 3.40
C ASN A 168 -10.51 -14.32 2.62
N SER A 169 -10.25 -15.42 3.31
CA SER A 169 -9.96 -16.71 2.67
C SER A 169 -11.28 -17.32 2.18
N ILE A 170 -11.45 -17.47 0.86
CA ILE A 170 -12.66 -18.08 0.26
C ILE A 170 -12.50 -19.60 0.16
N LEU A 171 -11.26 -20.09 0.03
CA LEU A 171 -10.85 -21.49 -0.02
C LEU A 171 -9.47 -21.58 0.61
N SER A 172 -9.26 -22.45 1.60
CA SER A 172 -8.16 -22.33 2.59
C SER A 172 -6.97 -23.27 2.35
N GLY A 173 -6.88 -23.92 1.19
CA GLY A 173 -5.84 -24.90 0.91
C GLY A 173 -4.49 -24.26 0.59
N GLY A 174 -3.79 -23.66 1.56
CA GLY A 174 -2.46 -23.09 1.34
C GLY A 174 -2.18 -21.79 2.08
N LEU A 175 -3.19 -21.12 2.63
CA LEU A 175 -3.00 -20.00 3.55
C LEU A 175 -2.64 -20.56 4.93
N THR A 176 -1.35 -20.76 5.18
CA THR A 176 -0.86 -21.15 6.50
C THR A 176 -0.89 -19.94 7.42
N PRO A 177 -1.67 -19.94 8.52
CA PRO A 177 -1.71 -18.83 9.46
C PRO A 177 -0.38 -18.75 10.22
N ASN A 178 0.52 -17.91 9.72
CA ASN A 178 1.65 -17.37 10.46
C ASN A 178 2.22 -16.17 9.69
N GLN A 179 1.87 -14.95 10.12
CA GLN A 179 2.31 -13.70 9.51
C GLN A 179 1.97 -13.61 8.00
N THR A 180 0.80 -14.13 7.63
CA THR A 180 0.34 -14.21 6.24
C THR A 180 0.21 -12.82 5.59
N ILE A 181 -0.12 -11.81 6.38
CA ILE A 181 -0.28 -10.44 5.91
C ILE A 181 0.87 -9.60 6.46
N GLN A 182 1.60 -8.91 5.59
CA GLN A 182 2.66 -7.97 5.99
C GLN A 182 2.32 -6.55 5.55
N ILE A 183 2.50 -5.61 6.47
CA ILE A 183 2.35 -4.19 6.22
C ILE A 183 3.75 -3.61 6.02
N LEU A 184 4.01 -3.05 4.84
CA LEU A 184 5.31 -2.49 4.48
C LEU A 184 5.31 -0.97 4.63
N THR A 185 6.45 -0.42 5.06
CA THR A 185 6.68 1.01 5.21
C THR A 185 8.01 1.39 4.58
N SER A 186 8.06 2.56 3.95
CA SER A 186 9.29 3.11 3.38
C SER A 186 9.92 4.11 4.34
N ASN A 187 11.23 4.02 4.53
CA ASN A 187 12.02 5.01 5.25
C ASN A 187 13.26 5.36 4.43
N ALA A 188 13.32 6.62 3.99
CA ALA A 188 14.42 7.14 3.15
C ALA A 188 14.70 6.26 1.91
N GLY A 189 13.63 5.76 1.27
CA GLY A 189 13.71 4.92 0.06
C GLY A 189 13.96 3.43 0.32
N ASN A 190 14.07 3.00 1.58
CA ASN A 190 14.19 1.59 1.94
C ASN A 190 12.87 1.09 2.54
N TRP A 191 12.36 0.01 1.98
CA TRP A 191 11.21 -0.72 2.43
C TRP A 191 11.57 -1.64 3.60
N SER A 192 10.66 -1.76 4.55
CA SER A 192 10.76 -2.66 5.69
C SER A 192 9.38 -3.12 6.14
N VAL A 193 9.31 -4.24 6.86
CA VAL A 193 8.07 -4.72 7.48
C VAL A 193 7.78 -3.87 8.72
N ALA A 194 6.66 -3.15 8.71
CA ALA A 194 6.17 -2.37 9.84
C ALA A 194 5.39 -3.23 10.84
N ALA A 195 4.57 -4.14 10.32
CA ALA A 195 3.75 -5.04 11.11
C ALA A 195 3.38 -6.29 10.31
N THR A 196 3.02 -7.36 11.02
CA THR A 196 2.51 -8.59 10.44
C THR A 196 1.19 -8.97 11.10
N PHE A 197 0.26 -9.53 10.33
CA PHE A 197 -1.04 -10.00 10.76
C PHE A 197 -1.34 -11.36 10.16
N ASP A 198 -2.36 -12.02 10.68
CA ASP A 198 -2.93 -13.24 10.14
C ASP A 198 -4.43 -13.05 9.89
N PHE A 199 -5.01 -13.99 9.16
CA PHE A 199 -6.45 -14.08 9.06
C PHE A 199 -7.03 -14.61 10.37
N GLU A 200 -8.15 -14.03 10.77
CA GLU A 200 -8.78 -14.32 12.04
C GLU A 200 -10.11 -15.02 11.81
N ALA A 201 -10.41 -16.00 12.67
CA ALA A 201 -11.66 -16.73 12.58
C ALA A 201 -12.83 -15.82 12.95
N THR A 202 -13.82 -15.74 12.07
CA THR A 202 -15.10 -15.08 12.35
C THR A 202 -15.85 -15.78 13.47
N LYS A 203 -16.86 -15.13 14.06
CA LYS A 203 -17.65 -15.66 15.20
C LYS A 203 -18.30 -17.03 14.94
N ASP A 204 -18.55 -17.36 13.68
CA ASP A 204 -19.08 -18.66 13.24
C ASP A 204 -18.00 -19.72 12.97
N ASN A 205 -16.72 -19.36 13.14
CA ASN A 205 -15.53 -20.19 12.99
C ASN A 205 -15.42 -20.85 11.61
N LYS A 206 -16.00 -20.20 10.59
CA LYS A 206 -16.08 -20.72 9.21
C LYS A 206 -15.36 -19.87 8.18
N THR A 207 -15.20 -18.58 8.46
CA THR A 207 -14.51 -17.66 7.56
C THR A 207 -13.27 -17.15 8.27
N LEU A 208 -12.14 -17.18 7.56
CA LEU A 208 -10.93 -16.52 8.02
C LEU A 208 -10.88 -15.15 7.33
N MET A 209 -10.87 -14.08 8.11
CA MET A 209 -10.90 -12.72 7.56
C MET A 209 -9.99 -11.78 8.35
N GLN A 210 -9.54 -10.74 7.68
CA GLN A 210 -8.85 -9.61 8.29
C GLN A 210 -9.42 -8.33 7.69
N TYR A 211 -9.58 -7.28 8.49
CA TYR A 211 -9.95 -5.97 7.96
C TYR A 211 -8.96 -4.90 8.44
N PHE A 212 -8.79 -3.89 7.60
CA PHE A 212 -8.03 -2.69 7.86
C PHE A 212 -8.85 -1.47 7.48
N ASP A 213 -9.04 -0.55 8.41
CA ASP A 213 -9.44 0.82 8.07
C ASP A 213 -8.17 1.61 7.74
N PHE A 214 -8.18 2.37 6.65
CA PHE A 214 -7.06 3.24 6.30
C PHE A 214 -7.46 4.70 6.26
N GLU A 215 -6.55 5.56 6.69
CA GLU A 215 -6.67 7.02 6.61
C GLU A 215 -5.35 7.59 6.10
N ILE A 216 -5.41 8.36 5.02
CA ILE A 216 -4.26 9.06 4.45
C ILE A 216 -4.03 10.35 5.22
N THR A 217 -2.80 10.55 5.66
CA THR A 217 -2.38 11.76 6.36
C THR A 217 -1.04 12.23 5.82
N ALA A 218 -1.01 13.48 5.36
CA ALA A 218 0.23 14.17 5.05
C ALA A 218 0.91 14.61 6.35
N ILE A 219 1.95 13.92 6.79
CA ILE A 219 2.76 14.37 7.92
C ILE A 219 3.79 15.38 7.40
N PRO A 220 3.77 16.65 7.85
CA PRO A 220 4.77 17.61 7.45
C PRO A 220 6.16 17.09 7.85
N ALA A 221 7.08 17.06 6.90
CA ALA A 221 8.42 16.57 7.17
C ALA A 221 9.07 17.31 8.37
N PRO A 222 9.92 16.65 9.18
CA PRO A 222 10.41 17.20 10.45
C PRO A 222 11.01 18.60 10.34
N ALA A 223 11.73 18.92 9.25
CA ALA A 223 12.27 20.27 9.08
C ALA A 223 11.21 21.33 8.71
N THR A 224 10.07 20.96 8.14
CA THR A 224 8.89 21.86 8.00
C THR A 224 8.34 22.22 9.37
N LEU A 225 8.26 21.24 10.29
CA LEU A 225 7.90 21.48 11.69
C LEU A 225 8.94 22.36 12.39
N CYS A 226 10.24 22.15 12.15
CA CYS A 226 11.29 23.02 12.67
C CYS A 226 11.20 24.46 12.14
N MET A 227 10.87 24.65 10.86
CA MET A 227 10.67 25.98 10.27
C MET A 227 9.43 26.69 10.84
N LEU A 228 8.33 25.96 11.07
CA LEU A 228 7.16 26.48 11.77
C LEU A 228 7.50 26.91 13.20
N ALA A 229 8.30 26.12 13.93
CA ALA A 229 8.76 26.45 15.27
C ALA A 229 9.67 27.70 15.29
N LEU A 230 10.59 27.83 14.33
CA LEU A 230 11.45 29.01 14.18
C LEU A 230 10.66 30.27 13.80
N ALA A 231 9.69 30.16 12.90
CA ALA A 231 8.80 31.26 12.53
C ALA A 231 7.91 31.71 13.71
N GLY A 232 7.41 30.77 14.51
CA GLY A 232 6.60 31.04 15.71
C GLY A 232 7.39 31.72 16.83
N THR A 233 8.66 31.37 17.02
CA THR A 233 9.53 31.97 18.05
C THR A 233 10.12 33.32 17.61
N GLY A 234 10.30 33.56 16.31
CA GLY A 234 10.83 34.82 15.78
C GLY A 234 9.89 36.03 15.91
N ARG A 235 8.57 35.82 16.01
CA ARG A 235 7.58 36.91 16.13
C ARG A 235 7.52 37.59 17.50
N ARG A 236 8.12 36.99 18.54
CA ARG A 236 8.03 37.51 19.92
C ARG A 236 9.07 38.58 20.29
N ARG A 237 9.98 38.94 19.37
CA ARG A 237 11.10 39.86 19.62
C ARG A 237 10.91 41.29 19.11
N ARG A 238 9.71 41.66 18.64
CA ARG A 238 9.32 43.05 18.32
C ARG A 238 8.22 43.54 19.26
N ARG A 239 8.60 43.85 20.50
CA ARG A 239 7.97 44.87 21.34
C ARG A 239 9.06 45.53 22.16
#